data_AF-A0A081NTE4-F1
#
_entry.id   AF-A0A081NTE4-F1
#
_cell.length_a   1.000
_cell.length_b   1.000
_cell.length_c   1.000
_cell.angle_alpha   90.00
_cell.angle_beta   90.00
_cell.angle_gamma   90.00
#
_symmetry.space_group_name_H-M   'P 1'
#
loop_
_entity.id
_entity.type
_entity.pdbx_description
1 polymer ?
#
loop_
_entity_poly.entity_id
_entity_poly.type
_entity_poly.pdbx_seq_one_letter_code
_entity_poly.pdbx_strand_id
1 'polypeptide(L)'
;MNQTATNEELLRDSFLLPHALTKIEEEARTLSDSKDPIRRLYIAAAKVIHGRLANELSGVRKEMRQRGIRTEKIDINREEAKAVIAEKLARHIRDITEKLKQNTTDKWRKSPAIY
;
A
#
# COMPACT_ATOMS: atom_id res chain seq x y z
N MET A 1 9.19 -13.94 -13.80
CA MET A 1 9.83 -12.80 -14.51
C MET A 1 9.35 -11.53 -13.84
N ASN A 2 10.24 -10.75 -13.22
CA ASN A 2 9.87 -9.42 -12.70
C ASN A 2 9.67 -8.52 -13.91
N GLN A 3 8.42 -8.24 -14.29
CA GLN A 3 8.14 -7.17 -15.23
C GLN A 3 8.60 -5.86 -14.56
N THR A 4 9.62 -5.26 -15.12
CA THR A 4 10.04 -3.90 -14.77
C THR A 4 8.92 -2.93 -15.13
N ALA A 5 8.56 -2.04 -14.20
CA ALA A 5 7.54 -1.02 -14.46
C ALA A 5 7.93 -0.15 -15.66
N THR A 6 6.95 0.27 -16.45
CA THR A 6 7.18 1.18 -17.57
C THR A 6 7.53 2.58 -17.06
N ASN A 7 8.14 3.43 -17.90
CA ASN A 7 8.44 4.80 -17.52
C ASN A 7 7.17 5.61 -17.18
N GLU A 8 6.07 5.34 -17.87
CA GLU A 8 4.76 5.94 -17.61
C GLU A 8 4.21 5.51 -16.25
N GLU A 9 4.31 4.21 -15.91
CA GLU A 9 3.91 3.70 -14.60
C GLU A 9 4.73 4.33 -13.47
N LEU A 10 6.05 4.47 -13.66
CA LEU A 10 6.93 5.11 -12.69
C LEU A 10 6.57 6.59 -12.48
N LEU A 11 6.32 7.33 -13.55
CA LEU A 11 5.89 8.73 -13.47
C LEU A 11 4.55 8.85 -12.73
N ARG A 12 3.56 8.06 -13.15
CA ARG A 12 2.23 8.00 -12.52
C ARG A 12 2.34 7.70 -11.03
N ASP A 13 3.09 6.67 -10.67
CA ASP A 13 3.22 6.24 -9.28
C ASP A 13 3.99 7.26 -8.44
N SER A 14 4.99 7.93 -9.02
CA SER A 14 5.73 9.00 -8.34
C SER A 14 4.86 10.19 -7.94
N PHE A 15 3.78 10.42 -8.70
CA PHE A 15 2.80 11.47 -8.44
C PHE A 15 1.65 10.99 -7.54
N LEU A 16 1.09 9.81 -7.79
CA LEU A 16 -0.11 9.33 -7.10
C LEU A 16 0.15 8.72 -5.72
N LEU A 17 1.30 8.07 -5.50
CA LEU A 17 1.62 7.46 -4.21
C LEU A 17 1.70 8.49 -3.06
N PRO A 18 2.31 9.68 -3.23
CA PRO A 18 2.22 10.75 -2.23
C PRO A 18 0.78 11.10 -1.86
N HIS A 19 -0.11 11.24 -2.84
CA HIS A 19 -1.52 11.55 -2.59
C HIS A 19 -2.24 10.43 -1.82
N ALA A 20 -1.96 9.17 -2.14
CA ALA A 20 -2.49 8.03 -1.39
C ALA A 20 -2.02 8.03 0.06
N LEU A 21 -0.73 8.30 0.30
CA LEU A 21 -0.14 8.39 1.63
C LEU A 21 -0.81 9.48 2.47
N THR A 22 -0.97 10.69 1.92
CA THR A 22 -1.65 11.80 2.61
C THR A 22 -3.06 11.42 3.03
N LYS A 23 -3.86 10.83 2.13
CA LYS A 23 -5.23 10.42 2.46
C LYS A 23 -5.28 9.39 3.58
N ILE A 24 -4.39 8.40 3.56
CA ILE A 24 -4.36 7.37 4.60
C ILE A 24 -3.96 7.97 5.94
N GLU A 25 -3.02 8.91 5.96
CA GLU A 25 -2.65 9.60 7.18
C GLU A 25 -3.80 10.44 7.75
N GLU A 26 -4.53 11.17 6.91
CA GLU A 26 -5.68 11.98 7.31
C GLU A 26 -6.78 11.10 7.95
N GLU A 27 -7.10 9.98 7.31
CA GLU A 27 -8.07 9.01 7.83
C GLU A 27 -7.59 8.37 9.15
N ALA A 28 -6.32 7.98 9.23
CA ALA A 28 -5.75 7.38 10.44
C ALA A 28 -5.73 8.37 11.62
N ARG A 29 -5.48 9.66 11.36
CA ARG A 29 -5.54 10.72 12.38
C ARG A 29 -6.97 10.95 12.85
N THR A 30 -7.94 10.97 11.94
CA THR A 30 -9.36 11.16 12.28
C THR A 30 -9.88 10.07 13.23
N LEU A 31 -9.31 8.87 13.15
CA LEU A 31 -9.72 7.73 13.97
C LEU A 31 -8.88 7.54 15.25
N SER A 32 -7.75 8.24 15.41
CA SER A 32 -6.68 7.89 16.36
C SER A 32 -7.10 7.79 17.83
N ASP A 33 -8.07 8.59 18.23
CA ASP A 33 -8.48 8.71 19.64
C ASP A 33 -9.58 7.73 20.04
N SER A 34 -9.97 6.84 19.11
CA SER A 34 -11.04 5.91 19.36
C SER A 34 -10.62 4.73 20.23
N LYS A 35 -11.39 4.50 21.31
CA LYS A 35 -11.30 3.27 22.12
C LYS A 35 -12.03 2.08 21.49
N ASP A 36 -12.77 2.29 20.41
CA ASP A 36 -13.53 1.25 19.73
C ASP A 36 -12.56 0.22 19.08
N PRO A 37 -12.68 -1.07 19.41
CA PRO A 37 -11.78 -2.10 18.88
C PRO A 37 -11.76 -2.20 17.35
N ILE A 38 -12.90 -1.97 16.70
CA ILE A 38 -13.00 -2.01 15.24
C ILE A 38 -12.20 -0.84 14.65
N ARG A 39 -12.39 0.38 15.16
CA ARG A 39 -11.60 1.56 14.74
C ARG A 39 -10.11 1.39 15.01
N ARG A 40 -9.72 0.75 16.12
CA ARG A 40 -8.31 0.41 16.39
C ARG A 40 -7.73 -0.54 15.35
N LEU A 41 -8.52 -1.52 14.90
CA LEU A 41 -8.12 -2.41 13.81
C LEU A 41 -7.95 -1.64 12.49
N TYR A 42 -8.86 -0.72 12.17
CA TYR A 42 -8.74 0.16 11.00
C TYR A 42 -7.44 0.98 11.03
N ILE A 43 -7.08 1.57 12.17
CA ILE A 43 -5.83 2.34 12.31
C ILE A 43 -4.61 1.43 12.11
N ALA A 44 -4.63 0.23 12.70
CA ALA A 44 -3.54 -0.73 12.52
C ALA A 44 -3.37 -1.12 11.04
N ALA A 45 -4.48 -1.39 10.34
CA ALA A 45 -4.46 -1.68 8.91
C ALA A 45 -3.92 -0.48 8.09
N ALA A 46 -4.39 0.73 8.39
CA ALA A 46 -3.93 1.96 7.74
C ALA A 46 -2.40 2.15 7.88
N LYS A 47 -1.85 1.93 9.08
CA LYS A 47 -0.40 2.00 9.33
C LYS A 47 0.39 0.97 8.51
N VAL A 48 -0.11 -0.25 8.40
CA VAL A 48 0.54 -1.30 7.60
C VAL A 48 0.52 -0.94 6.11
N ILE A 49 -0.63 -0.49 5.59
CA ILE A 49 -0.76 -0.10 4.19
C ILE A 49 0.11 1.11 3.87
N HIS A 50 0.13 2.12 4.76
CA HIS A 50 0.98 3.30 4.64
C HIS A 50 2.46 2.91 4.50
N GLY A 51 2.97 2.05 5.39
CA GLY A 51 4.35 1.57 5.30
C GLY A 51 4.67 0.86 3.99
N ARG A 52 3.73 0.09 3.43
CA ARG A 52 3.91 -0.55 2.12
C ARG A 52 3.95 0.44 0.97
N LEU A 53 3.05 1.42 0.95
CA LEU A 53 3.03 2.46 -0.08
C LEU A 53 4.27 3.37 0.02
N ALA A 54 4.76 3.65 1.22
CA ALA A 54 5.99 4.41 1.42
C ALA A 54 7.21 3.67 0.85
N ASN A 55 7.28 2.35 1.07
CA ASN A 55 8.31 1.51 0.48
C ASN A 55 8.19 1.44 -1.06
N GLU A 56 6.97 1.35 -1.59
CA GLU A 56 6.70 1.38 -3.03
C GLU A 56 7.17 2.71 -3.64
N LEU A 57 6.84 3.85 -3.01
CA LEU A 57 7.28 5.17 -3.44
C LEU A 57 8.81 5.32 -3.40
N SER A 58 9.46 4.78 -2.36
CA SER A 58 10.92 4.74 -2.28
C SER A 58 11.53 3.95 -3.45
N GLY A 59 10.94 2.79 -3.76
CA GLY A 59 11.31 1.96 -4.91
C GLY A 59 11.16 2.69 -6.24
N VAL A 60 10.01 3.31 -6.48
CA VAL A 60 9.72 4.11 -7.68
C VAL A 60 10.73 5.24 -7.84
N ARG A 61 10.98 6.01 -6.77
CA ARG A 61 11.96 7.11 -6.80
C ARG A 61 13.37 6.62 -7.10
N LYS A 62 13.77 5.47 -6.56
CA LYS A 62 15.07 4.85 -6.84
C LYS A 62 15.17 4.44 -8.31
N GLU A 63 14.15 3.78 -8.85
CA GLU A 63 14.11 3.31 -10.23
C GLU A 63 14.10 4.47 -11.24
N MET A 64 13.32 5.52 -10.97
CA MET A 64 13.34 6.75 -11.77
C MET A 64 14.73 7.39 -11.82
N ARG A 65 15.40 7.52 -10.65
CA ARG A 65 16.76 8.06 -10.58
C ARG A 65 17.75 7.22 -11.37
N GLN A 66 17.68 5.90 -11.26
CA GLN A 66 18.54 4.97 -11.99
C GLN A 66 18.35 5.07 -13.50
N ARG A 67 17.12 5.35 -13.96
CA ARG A 67 16.77 5.49 -15.38
C ARG A 67 16.88 6.92 -15.90
N GLY A 68 17.28 7.88 -15.07
CA GLY A 68 17.34 9.29 -15.46
C GLY A 68 15.98 9.94 -15.74
N ILE A 69 14.88 9.34 -15.28
CA ILE A 69 13.52 9.86 -15.45
C ILE A 69 13.33 11.04 -14.50
N ARG A 70 13.01 12.21 -15.05
CA ARG A 70 12.70 13.40 -14.27
C ARG A 70 11.22 13.41 -13.90
N THR A 71 10.91 13.90 -12.71
CA THR A 71 9.52 14.13 -12.32
C THR A 71 8.97 15.30 -13.14
N GLU A 72 8.15 15.00 -14.13
CA GLU A 72 7.45 16.00 -14.94
C GLU A 72 5.99 16.09 -14.51
N LYS A 73 5.33 17.20 -14.86
CA LYS A 73 3.88 17.29 -14.67
C LYS A 73 3.21 16.31 -15.62
N ILE A 74 2.40 15.43 -15.06
CA ILE A 74 1.56 14.50 -15.80
C ILE A 74 0.10 14.88 -15.57
N ASP A 75 -0.66 14.97 -16.65
CA ASP A 75 -2.09 15.23 -16.58
C ASP A 75 -2.82 13.91 -16.32
N ILE A 76 -3.10 13.64 -15.05
CA ILE A 76 -3.96 12.53 -14.64
C ILE A 76 -5.27 13.12 -14.17
N ASN A 77 -6.38 12.69 -14.77
CA ASN A 77 -7.69 13.16 -14.34
C ASN A 77 -8.06 12.59 -12.95
N ARG A 78 -8.98 13.28 -12.27
CA ARG A 78 -9.34 12.95 -10.88
C ARG A 78 -9.89 11.52 -10.71
N GLU A 79 -10.67 11.02 -11.65
CA GLU A 79 -11.29 9.70 -11.54
C GLU A 79 -10.28 8.58 -11.79
N GLU A 80 -9.40 8.77 -12.76
CA GLU A 80 -8.27 7.88 -13.00
C GLU A 80 -7.31 7.83 -11.79
N ALA A 81 -6.98 8.99 -11.22
CA ALA A 81 -6.16 9.06 -10.01
C ALA A 81 -6.80 8.28 -8.84
N LYS A 82 -8.12 8.42 -8.64
CA LYS A 82 -8.84 7.66 -7.60
C LYS A 82 -8.82 6.15 -7.89
N ALA A 83 -9.06 5.75 -9.14
CA ALA A 83 -9.10 4.35 -9.53
C ALA A 83 -7.74 3.67 -9.29
N VAL A 84 -6.66 4.31 -9.73
CA VAL A 84 -5.30 3.78 -9.54
C VAL A 84 -4.93 3.68 -8.06
N ILE A 85 -5.24 4.71 -7.26
CA ILE A 85 -5.00 4.66 -5.81
C ILE A 85 -5.82 3.52 -5.18
N ALA A 86 -7.11 3.39 -5.51
CA ALA A 86 -7.97 2.34 -4.98
C ALA A 86 -7.46 0.93 -5.34
N GLU A 87 -6.99 0.75 -6.58
CA GLU A 87 -6.41 -0.51 -7.03
C GLU A 87 -5.15 -0.87 -6.22
N LYS A 88 -4.24 0.09 -6.01
CA LYS A 88 -3.03 -0.13 -5.19
C LYS A 88 -3.38 -0.53 -3.76
N LEU A 89 -4.35 0.16 -3.15
CA LEU A 89 -4.83 -0.18 -1.81
C LEU A 89 -5.42 -1.59 -1.77
N ALA A 90 -6.26 -1.94 -2.74
CA ALA A 90 -6.89 -3.26 -2.82
C ALA A 90 -5.86 -4.40 -3.00
N ARG A 91 -4.79 -4.18 -3.78
CA ARG A 91 -3.66 -5.12 -3.89
C ARG A 91 -2.99 -5.33 -2.54
N HIS A 92 -2.63 -4.25 -1.84
CA HIS A 92 -1.99 -4.36 -0.52
C HIS A 92 -2.88 -5.06 0.52
N ILE A 93 -4.17 -4.77 0.52
CA ILE A 93 -5.15 -5.43 1.41
C ILE A 93 -5.25 -6.92 1.10
N ARG A 94 -5.33 -7.32 -0.18
CA ARG A 94 -5.34 -8.73 -0.58
C ARG A 94 -4.08 -9.45 -0.10
N ASP A 95 -2.91 -8.87 -0.33
CA ASP A 95 -1.64 -9.46 0.09
C ASP A 95 -1.52 -9.60 1.61
N ILE A 96 -2.01 -8.62 2.37
CA ILE A 96 -2.08 -8.72 3.85
C ILE A 96 -3.01 -9.86 4.25
N THR A 97 -4.19 -9.93 3.65
CA THR A 97 -5.20 -10.95 3.95
C THR A 97 -4.67 -12.35 3.67
N GLU A 98 -3.96 -12.53 2.56
CA GLU A 98 -3.40 -13.83 2.19
C GLU A 98 -2.26 -14.25 3.13
N LYS A 99 -1.36 -13.31 3.50
CA LYS A 99 -0.33 -13.58 4.52
C LYS A 99 -0.92 -13.94 5.88
N LEU A 100 -2.02 -13.30 6.27
CA LEU A 100 -2.73 -13.64 7.52
C LEU A 100 -3.34 -15.04 7.47
N LYS A 101 -3.96 -15.43 6.35
CA LYS A 101 -4.47 -16.80 6.15
C LYS A 101 -3.35 -17.82 6.25
N GLN A 102 -2.25 -17.61 5.54
CA GLN A 102 -1.09 -18.51 5.55
C GLN A 102 -0.50 -18.66 6.96
N ASN A 103 -0.27 -17.57 7.68
CA ASN A 103 0.23 -17.61 9.05
C ASN A 103 -0.71 -18.34 10.01
N THR A 104 -2.02 -18.22 9.81
CA THR A 104 -3.01 -18.95 10.61
C THR A 104 -2.91 -20.45 10.32
N THR A 105 -2.90 -20.85 9.05
CA THR A 105 -2.76 -22.25 8.62
C THR A 105 -1.45 -22.88 9.10
N ASP A 106 -0.34 -22.13 9.06
CA ASP A 106 0.98 -22.59 9.52
C ASP A 106 1.03 -22.76 11.05
N LYS A 107 0.36 -21.89 11.81
CA LYS A 107 0.21 -22.08 13.27
C LYS A 107 -0.53 -23.36 13.59
N TRP A 108 -1.63 -23.67 12.88
CA TRP A 108 -2.39 -24.91 13.10
C TRP A 108 -1.62 -26.16 12.69
N ARG A 109 -0.78 -26.10 11.64
CA ARG A 109 0.11 -27.21 11.23
C ARG A 109 1.26 -27.49 12.21
N LYS A 110 1.68 -26.50 13.00
CA LYS A 110 2.80 -26.60 13.95
C LYS A 110 2.37 -26.84 15.40
N SER A 111 1.07 -26.87 15.69
CA SER A 111 0.59 -27.33 17.00
C SER A 111 0.75 -28.85 17.08
N PRO A 112 1.55 -29.39 18.01
CA PRO A 112 1.55 -30.83 18.26
C PRO A 112 0.12 -31.22 18.67
N ALA A 113 -0.43 -32.24 18.02
CA ALA A 113 -1.67 -32.85 18.47
C ALA A 113 -1.43 -33.36 19.89
N ILE A 114 -1.96 -32.64 20.88
CA ILE A 114 -2.00 -33.10 22.26
C ILE A 114 -3.12 -34.14 22.27
N TYR A 115 -2.74 -35.40 22.07
CA TYR A 115 -3.56 -36.58 22.38
C TYR A 115 -3.29 -37.00 23.82
#